data_AF-A0AAD9WL32-F1
#
_entry.id   AF-A0AAD9WL32-F1
#
_cell.length_a   1.000
_cell.length_b   1.000
_cell.length_c   1.000
_cell.angle_alpha   90.00
_cell.angle_beta   90.00
_cell.angle_gamma   90.00
#
_symmetry.space_group_name_H-M   'P 1'
#
loop_
_entity.id
_entity.type
_entity.pdbx_description
1 polymer ?
#
loop_
_entity_poly.entity_id
_entity_poly.type
_entity_poly.pdbx_seq_one_letter_code
_entity_poly.pdbx_strand_id
1 'polypeptide(L)'
;MKRISKAFSVQSVSYLDKDFTGEEIRRSIFGMGHLKASGKDGFLAVFYQKFWDSVGMEVTKYCLEVLNKSKSLEDINETVIILIPKIQKPTNMGDYRPISLCNVLYKIIIKAMTNRLRCVLGEVISETQCAFIPGRMISDNTIVGYECVNMLKRRKRKIGYMALKLDMSKAYDRVEWGFIEKMIFKLGFPEKWRNLIMNCISTVSYFL
;
A
#
# COMPACT_ATOMS: atom_id res chain seq x y z
N MET A 1 14.21 15.13 -18.58
CA MET A 1 13.36 14.06 -18.02
C MET A 1 14.28 12.92 -17.57
N LYS A 2 14.58 12.78 -16.27
CA LYS A 2 15.48 11.71 -15.79
C LYS A 2 14.83 10.36 -16.05
N ARG A 3 15.52 9.46 -16.77
CA ARG A 3 15.13 8.05 -16.91
C ARG A 3 14.92 7.48 -15.51
N ILE A 4 13.81 6.78 -15.29
CA ILE A 4 13.71 5.84 -14.17
C ILE A 4 14.80 4.80 -14.42
N SER A 5 15.91 4.91 -13.68
CA SER A 5 17.09 4.05 -13.84
C SER A 5 17.04 2.83 -12.95
N LYS A 6 16.10 2.78 -12.00
CA LYS A 6 15.92 1.65 -11.09
C LYS A 6 14.74 0.79 -11.54
N ALA A 7 15.00 -0.49 -11.73
CA ALA A 7 14.03 -1.56 -11.94
C ALA A 7 14.46 -2.74 -11.08
N PHE A 8 13.55 -3.68 -10.82
CA PHE A 8 13.90 -4.88 -10.07
C PHE A 8 14.96 -5.72 -10.79
N SER A 9 15.84 -6.33 -9.99
CA SER A 9 16.80 -7.32 -10.45
C SER A 9 16.08 -8.57 -10.98
N VAL A 10 16.75 -9.35 -11.83
CA VAL A 10 16.19 -10.63 -12.33
C VAL A 10 15.85 -11.58 -11.17
N GLN A 11 16.66 -11.59 -10.11
CA GLN A 11 16.36 -12.39 -8.92
C GLN A 11 15.09 -11.91 -8.22
N SER A 12 14.90 -10.61 -8.05
CA SER A 12 13.71 -10.03 -7.43
C SER A 12 12.44 -10.26 -8.26
N VAL A 13 12.54 -10.15 -9.58
CA VAL A 13 11.43 -10.49 -10.50
C VAL A 13 11.07 -11.97 -10.36
N SER A 14 12.06 -12.87 -10.39
CA SER A 14 11.84 -14.31 -10.21
C SER A 14 11.25 -14.65 -8.84
N TYR A 15 11.67 -13.95 -7.78
CA TYR A 15 11.09 -14.11 -6.44
C TYR A 15 9.61 -13.70 -6.39
N LEU A 16 9.27 -12.55 -7.00
CA LEU A 16 7.89 -12.06 -7.06
C LEU A 16 7.00 -13.01 -7.87
N ASP A 17 7.51 -13.60 -8.95
CA ASP A 17 6.74 -14.43 -9.88
C ASP A 17 6.35 -15.81 -9.31
N LYS A 18 6.98 -16.24 -8.21
CA LYS A 18 6.62 -17.49 -7.51
C LYS A 18 5.15 -17.48 -7.08
N ASP A 19 4.57 -18.67 -6.96
CA ASP A 19 3.23 -18.80 -6.41
C ASP A 19 3.16 -18.41 -4.93
N PHE A 20 2.05 -17.80 -4.54
CA PHE A 20 1.69 -17.57 -3.15
C PHE A 20 1.39 -18.89 -2.45
N THR A 21 1.73 -18.97 -1.18
CA THR A 21 1.57 -20.17 -0.34
C THR A 21 0.54 -19.95 0.75
N GLY A 22 -0.08 -21.02 1.24
CA GLY A 22 -1.04 -20.93 2.35
C GLY A 22 -0.41 -20.39 3.64
N GLU A 23 0.88 -20.63 3.84
CA GLU A 23 1.63 -20.07 4.95
C GLU A 23 1.72 -18.54 4.89
N GLU A 24 1.87 -17.95 3.69
CA GLU A 24 1.82 -16.49 3.55
C GLU A 24 0.44 -15.91 3.85
N ILE A 25 -0.64 -16.65 3.54
CA ILE A 25 -2.00 -16.26 3.89
C ILE A 25 -2.20 -16.29 5.41
N ARG A 26 -1.81 -17.40 6.04
CA ARG A 26 -1.85 -17.55 7.51
C ARG A 26 -1.05 -16.45 8.18
N ARG A 27 0.20 -16.22 7.77
CA ARG A 27 1.05 -15.16 8.33
C ARG A 27 0.45 -13.77 8.11
N SER A 28 -0.27 -13.57 7.01
CA SER A 28 -0.96 -12.31 6.74
C SER A 28 -2.09 -12.07 7.72
N ILE A 29 -3.01 -13.01 7.93
CA ILE A 29 -4.12 -12.82 8.87
C ILE A 29 -3.64 -12.72 10.33
N PHE A 30 -2.70 -13.57 10.76
CA PHE A 30 -2.17 -13.53 12.14
C PHE A 30 -1.26 -12.32 12.39
N GLY A 31 -0.71 -11.72 11.35
CA GLY A 31 0.00 -10.45 11.43
C GLY A 31 -0.89 -9.21 11.40
N MET A 32 -2.23 -9.35 11.42
CA MET A 32 -3.17 -8.23 11.53
C MET A 32 -3.55 -7.96 12.98
N GLY A 33 -3.80 -6.70 13.30
CA GLY A 33 -4.40 -6.35 14.60
C GLY A 33 -5.84 -6.89 14.71
N HIS A 34 -6.18 -7.42 15.88
CA HIS A 34 -7.45 -8.12 16.13
C HIS A 34 -8.70 -7.30 15.79
N LEU A 35 -8.72 -6.01 16.19
CA LEU A 35 -9.86 -5.11 16.08
C LEU A 35 -9.75 -4.14 14.89
N LYS A 36 -9.07 -4.55 13.82
CA LYS A 36 -9.11 -3.78 12.57
C LYS A 36 -10.53 -3.79 12.03
N ALA A 37 -11.05 -2.59 11.72
CA ALA A 37 -12.39 -2.39 11.20
C ALA A 37 -12.68 -3.35 10.03
N SER A 38 -13.88 -3.92 10.02
CA SER A 38 -14.40 -4.77 8.95
C SER A 38 -14.81 -3.94 7.73
N GLY A 39 -15.13 -4.60 6.63
CA GLY A 39 -15.85 -3.96 5.53
C GLY A 39 -17.36 -4.09 5.73
N LYS A 40 -18.08 -4.12 4.62
CA LYS A 40 -19.55 -4.26 4.57
C LYS A 40 -20.01 -5.60 5.16
N ASP A 41 -19.17 -6.63 5.09
CA ASP A 41 -19.43 -7.98 5.60
C ASP A 41 -19.49 -8.08 7.13
N GLY A 42 -19.03 -7.05 7.86
CA GLY A 42 -19.04 -7.02 9.32
C GLY A 42 -18.01 -7.94 10.00
N PHE A 43 -17.22 -8.71 9.25
CA PHE A 43 -16.26 -9.66 9.84
C PHE A 43 -14.95 -8.96 10.21
N LEU A 44 -14.59 -9.04 11.49
CA LEU A 44 -13.31 -8.52 12.01
C LEU A 44 -12.17 -9.52 11.82
N ALA A 45 -10.92 -9.03 11.85
CA ALA A 45 -9.74 -9.90 11.77
C ALA A 45 -9.72 -10.97 12.88
N VAL A 46 -10.19 -10.63 14.09
CA VAL A 46 -10.28 -11.57 15.22
C VAL A 46 -11.17 -12.77 14.94
N PHE A 47 -12.20 -12.64 14.10
CA PHE A 47 -13.06 -13.76 13.73
C PHE A 47 -12.23 -14.84 13.01
N TYR A 48 -11.52 -14.46 11.95
CA TYR A 48 -10.67 -15.38 11.19
C TYR A 48 -9.53 -15.95 12.04
N GLN A 49 -8.96 -15.16 12.94
CA GLN A 49 -7.87 -15.62 13.81
C GLN A 49 -8.35 -16.65 14.85
N LYS A 50 -9.54 -16.45 15.43
CA LYS A 50 -10.11 -17.37 16.44
C LYS A 50 -10.68 -18.63 15.82
N PHE A 51 -11.35 -18.52 14.68
CA PHE A 51 -12.03 -19.63 14.01
C PHE A 51 -11.20 -20.21 12.85
N TRP A 52 -9.87 -19.99 12.85
CA TRP A 52 -8.99 -20.40 11.75
C TRP A 52 -9.05 -21.89 11.45
N ASP A 53 -9.22 -22.73 12.48
CA ASP A 53 -9.31 -24.18 12.29
C ASP A 53 -10.57 -24.59 11.52
N SER A 54 -11.63 -23.77 11.58
CA SER A 54 -12.87 -24.00 10.85
C SER A 54 -12.87 -23.35 9.47
N VAL A 55 -12.48 -22.08 9.35
CA VAL A 55 -12.60 -21.31 8.09
C VAL A 55 -11.29 -21.14 7.31
N GLY A 56 -10.16 -21.49 7.92
CA GLY A 56 -8.83 -21.17 7.39
C GLY A 56 -8.53 -21.90 6.08
N MET A 57 -9.11 -23.08 5.87
CA MET A 57 -8.97 -23.84 4.64
C MET A 57 -9.66 -23.13 3.48
N GLU A 58 -10.94 -22.74 3.61
CA GLU A 58 -11.64 -22.03 2.54
C GLU A 58 -11.05 -20.65 2.29
N VAL A 59 -10.68 -19.92 3.34
CA VAL A 59 -10.04 -18.60 3.21
C VAL A 59 -8.73 -18.72 2.43
N THR A 60 -7.89 -19.69 2.80
CA THR A 60 -6.62 -19.93 2.11
C THR A 60 -6.84 -20.29 0.65
N LYS A 61 -7.77 -21.22 0.38
CA LYS A 61 -8.11 -21.63 -0.99
C LYS A 61 -8.57 -20.43 -1.81
N TYR A 62 -9.49 -19.63 -1.29
CA TYR A 62 -9.99 -18.44 -1.97
C TYR A 62 -8.87 -17.43 -2.27
N CYS A 63 -8.04 -17.10 -1.28
CA CYS A 63 -6.93 -16.17 -1.47
C CYS A 63 -5.93 -16.67 -2.52
N LEU A 64 -5.62 -17.97 -2.54
CA LEU A 64 -4.70 -18.56 -3.52
C LEU A 64 -5.29 -18.61 -4.93
N GLU A 65 -6.60 -18.80 -5.08
CA GLU A 65 -7.27 -18.70 -6.38
C GLU A 65 -7.14 -17.28 -6.97
N VAL A 66 -7.31 -16.25 -6.15
CA VAL A 66 -7.09 -14.85 -6.58
C VAL A 66 -5.63 -14.61 -6.92
N LEU A 67 -4.72 -14.98 -6.01
CA LEU A 67 -3.30 -14.64 -6.11
C LEU A 67 -2.55 -15.42 -7.19
N ASN A 68 -2.93 -16.69 -7.45
CA ASN A 68 -2.21 -17.57 -8.36
C ASN A 68 -2.99 -17.93 -9.63
N LYS A 69 -4.32 -17.94 -9.60
CA LYS A 69 -5.16 -18.40 -10.72
C LYS A 69 -5.97 -17.29 -11.39
N SER A 70 -5.65 -16.02 -11.09
CA SER A 70 -6.30 -14.84 -11.67
C SER A 70 -7.82 -14.80 -11.47
N LYS A 71 -8.33 -15.36 -10.37
CA LYS A 71 -9.74 -15.19 -9.99
C LYS A 71 -10.03 -13.71 -9.74
N SER A 72 -11.20 -13.23 -10.17
CA SER A 72 -11.60 -11.83 -9.95
C SER A 72 -11.77 -11.52 -8.47
N LEU A 73 -11.49 -10.26 -8.12
CA LEU A 73 -11.67 -9.68 -6.79
C LEU A 73 -13.02 -8.98 -6.62
N GLU A 74 -13.81 -8.86 -7.68
CA GLU A 74 -15.06 -8.08 -7.70
C GLU A 74 -16.00 -8.43 -6.55
N ASP A 75 -16.13 -9.73 -6.22
CA ASP A 75 -17.01 -10.22 -5.16
C ASP A 75 -16.67 -9.67 -3.76
N ILE A 76 -15.41 -9.27 -3.54
CA ILE A 76 -14.91 -8.83 -2.22
C ILE A 76 -14.31 -7.43 -2.22
N ASN A 77 -14.18 -6.80 -3.39
CA ASN A 77 -13.63 -5.45 -3.55
C ASN A 77 -14.70 -4.37 -3.32
N GLU A 78 -15.56 -4.60 -2.34
CA GLU A 78 -16.54 -3.65 -1.85
C GLU A 78 -15.93 -2.83 -0.71
N THR A 79 -16.03 -1.51 -0.82
CA THR A 79 -15.47 -0.57 0.14
C THR A 79 -16.55 0.35 0.68
N VAL A 80 -16.72 0.37 2.00
CA VAL A 80 -17.62 1.30 2.69
C VAL A 80 -16.83 2.55 3.08
N ILE A 81 -17.32 3.73 2.73
CA ILE A 81 -16.68 5.00 3.05
C ILE A 81 -17.33 5.58 4.30
N ILE A 82 -16.57 5.66 5.40
CA ILE A 82 -17.01 6.33 6.63
C ILE A 82 -16.35 7.71 6.73
N LEU A 83 -17.13 8.73 7.08
CA LEU A 83 -16.65 10.09 7.30
C LEU A 83 -16.29 10.30 8.78
N ILE A 84 -14.99 10.47 9.07
CA ILE A 84 -14.52 10.81 10.42
C ILE A 84 -14.35 12.33 10.54
N PRO A 85 -15.00 13.01 11.50
CA PRO A 85 -14.82 14.45 11.68
C PRO A 85 -13.39 14.79 12.12
N LYS A 86 -12.78 15.80 11.49
CA LYS A 86 -11.46 16.35 11.87
C LYS A 86 -11.55 17.38 12.99
N ILE A 87 -12.72 18.00 13.15
CA ILE A 87 -13.01 19.07 14.11
C ILE A 87 -14.33 18.77 14.85
N GLN A 88 -14.55 19.40 16.01
CA GLN A 88 -15.71 19.08 16.87
C GLN A 88 -17.07 19.40 16.24
N LYS A 89 -17.17 20.48 15.44
CA LYS A 89 -18.40 20.93 14.79
C LYS A 89 -18.18 21.08 13.30
N PRO A 90 -18.12 19.96 12.54
CA PRO A 90 -17.91 20.00 11.11
C PRO A 90 -19.13 20.61 10.40
N THR A 91 -18.90 21.61 9.55
CA THR A 91 -19.97 22.26 8.77
C THR A 91 -19.81 22.01 7.27
N ASN A 92 -18.60 21.69 6.82
CA ASN A 92 -18.27 21.46 5.41
C ASN A 92 -17.75 20.03 5.19
N MET A 93 -17.89 19.52 3.96
CA MET A 93 -17.34 18.20 3.59
C MET A 93 -15.82 18.10 3.77
N GLY A 94 -15.10 19.22 3.63
CA GLY A 94 -13.65 19.28 3.88
C GLY A 94 -13.25 19.01 5.34
N ASP A 95 -14.17 19.19 6.27
CA ASP A 95 -13.97 18.98 7.71
C ASP A 95 -14.00 17.49 8.08
N TYR A 96 -14.39 16.63 7.13
CA TYR A 96 -14.36 15.18 7.30
C TYR A 96 -13.13 14.58 6.63
N ARG A 97 -12.68 13.46 7.20
CA ARG A 97 -11.72 12.55 6.61
C ARG A 97 -12.48 11.29 6.17
N PRO A 98 -12.61 11.03 4.87
CA PRO A 98 -13.14 9.76 4.42
C PRO A 98 -12.15 8.64 4.77
N ILE A 99 -12.67 7.54 5.30
CA ILE A 99 -11.93 6.31 5.56
C ILE A 99 -12.62 5.18 4.81
N SER A 100 -11.85 4.53 3.94
CA SER A 100 -12.28 3.37 3.17
C SER A 100 -12.14 2.09 4.00
N LEU A 101 -13.26 1.41 4.24
CA LEU A 101 -13.35 0.16 4.94
C LEU A 101 -13.57 -1.01 3.96
N CYS A 102 -12.52 -1.79 3.74
CA CYS A 102 -12.58 -2.98 2.89
C CYS A 102 -12.82 -4.26 3.72
N ASN A 103 -13.38 -5.29 3.10
CA ASN A 103 -13.54 -6.61 3.72
C ASN A 103 -12.20 -7.20 4.16
N VAL A 104 -12.21 -8.00 5.24
CA VAL A 104 -10.96 -8.57 5.79
C VAL A 104 -10.31 -9.55 4.82
N LEU A 105 -11.09 -10.31 4.05
CA LEU A 105 -10.56 -11.18 2.99
C LEU A 105 -9.70 -10.41 1.98
N TYR A 106 -10.18 -9.25 1.52
CA TYR A 106 -9.42 -8.36 0.64
C TYR A 106 -8.14 -7.88 1.32
N LYS A 107 -8.22 -7.49 2.60
CA LYS A 107 -7.04 -7.08 3.39
C LYS A 107 -6.01 -8.22 3.53
N ILE A 108 -6.43 -9.49 3.60
CA ILE A 108 -5.52 -10.64 3.67
C ILE A 108 -4.71 -10.74 2.38
N ILE A 109 -5.37 -10.62 1.23
CA ILE A 109 -4.75 -10.68 -0.10
C ILE A 109 -3.73 -9.55 -0.26
N ILE A 110 -4.15 -8.31 -0.02
CA ILE A 110 -3.26 -7.14 -0.12
C ILE A 110 -2.10 -7.23 0.86
N LYS A 111 -2.32 -7.74 2.08
CA LYS A 111 -1.24 -7.91 3.06
C LYS A 111 -0.25 -8.99 2.64
N ALA A 112 -0.71 -10.09 2.05
CA ALA A 112 0.18 -11.13 1.51
C ALA A 112 1.05 -10.57 0.38
N MET A 113 0.46 -9.84 -0.56
CA MET A 113 1.20 -9.12 -1.60
C MET A 113 2.19 -8.13 -1.00
N THR A 114 1.75 -7.28 -0.08
CA THR A 114 2.62 -6.25 0.52
C THR A 114 3.78 -6.89 1.30
N ASN A 115 3.55 -7.98 2.04
CA ASN A 115 4.59 -8.68 2.77
C ASN A 115 5.67 -9.22 1.84
N ARG A 116 5.29 -9.80 0.71
CA ARG A 116 6.23 -10.29 -0.30
C ARG A 116 6.97 -9.17 -1.01
N LEU A 117 6.26 -8.11 -1.40
CA LEU A 117 6.85 -6.94 -2.06
C LEU A 117 7.91 -6.26 -1.18
N ARG A 118 7.67 -6.17 0.14
CA ARG A 118 8.62 -5.57 1.09
C ARG A 118 10.03 -6.17 1.03
N CYS A 119 10.16 -7.45 0.71
CA CYS A 119 11.46 -8.14 0.64
C CYS A 119 12.36 -7.59 -0.47
N VAL A 120 11.78 -7.03 -1.53
CA VAL A 120 12.52 -6.58 -2.73
C VAL A 120 12.41 -5.06 -2.95
N LEU A 121 11.49 -4.40 -2.25
CA LEU A 121 11.15 -2.99 -2.44
C LEU A 121 12.35 -2.04 -2.27
N GLY A 122 13.37 -2.45 -1.50
CA GLY A 122 14.60 -1.68 -1.30
C GLY A 122 15.41 -1.43 -2.58
N GLU A 123 15.27 -2.27 -3.62
CA GLU A 123 15.99 -2.08 -4.88
C GLU A 123 15.51 -0.85 -5.66
N VAL A 124 14.20 -0.60 -5.65
CA VAL A 124 13.56 0.44 -6.47
C VAL A 124 13.32 1.74 -5.70
N ILE A 125 13.26 1.68 -4.37
CA ILE A 125 13.04 2.88 -3.54
C ILE A 125 14.36 3.63 -3.28
N SER A 126 14.27 4.97 -3.16
CA SER A 126 15.39 5.82 -2.73
C SER A 126 15.73 5.60 -1.26
N GLU A 127 17.00 5.69 -0.89
CA GLU A 127 17.44 5.67 0.52
C GLU A 127 16.81 6.80 1.34
N THR A 128 16.52 7.93 0.70
CA THR A 128 15.91 9.11 1.32
C THR A 128 14.40 9.00 1.56
N GLN A 129 13.75 7.92 1.10
CA GLN A 129 12.32 7.71 1.35
C GLN A 129 12.13 6.96 2.67
N CYS A 130 11.74 7.65 3.74
CA CYS A 130 11.55 6.99 5.05
C CYS A 130 10.10 6.55 5.33
N ALA A 131 9.11 7.18 4.73
CA ALA A 131 7.70 6.87 5.03
C ALA A 131 7.31 5.48 4.50
N PHE A 132 6.56 4.73 5.32
CA PHE A 132 5.98 3.42 4.98
C PHE A 132 7.00 2.30 4.66
N ILE A 133 8.27 2.47 5.04
CA ILE A 133 9.30 1.45 4.90
C ILE A 133 9.69 0.94 6.29
N PRO A 134 9.59 -0.38 6.55
CA PRO A 134 10.04 -0.95 7.81
C PRO A 134 11.49 -0.60 8.13
N GLY A 135 11.77 -0.23 9.38
CA GLY A 135 13.13 0.11 9.84
C GLY A 135 13.60 1.53 9.51
N ARG A 136 12.81 2.34 8.80
CA ARG A 136 13.11 3.78 8.59
C ARG A 136 12.22 4.64 9.46
N MET A 137 12.80 5.62 10.14
CA MET A 137 12.07 6.49 11.07
C MET A 137 11.83 7.86 10.46
N ILE A 138 10.70 8.48 10.80
CA ILE A 138 10.39 9.85 10.34
C ILE A 138 11.34 10.89 10.95
N SER A 139 11.94 10.59 12.10
CA SER A 139 12.97 11.40 12.75
C SER A 139 14.21 11.60 11.87
N ASP A 140 14.57 10.59 11.06
CA ASP A 140 15.73 10.66 10.18
C ASP A 140 15.55 11.77 9.14
N ASN A 141 14.33 11.90 8.60
CA ASN A 141 13.97 12.98 7.69
C ASN A 141 14.00 14.36 8.36
N THR A 142 13.67 14.44 9.65
CA THR A 142 13.78 15.70 10.40
C THR A 142 15.23 16.15 10.52
N ILE A 143 16.15 15.22 10.79
CA ILE A 143 17.59 15.51 10.86
C ILE A 143 18.11 15.97 9.49
N VAL A 144 17.79 15.24 8.42
CA VAL A 144 18.18 15.62 7.06
C VAL A 144 17.64 17.01 6.70
N GLY A 145 16.37 17.28 7.02
CA GLY A 145 15.77 18.60 6.80
C GLY A 145 16.47 19.71 7.59
N TYR A 146 16.83 19.45 8.86
CA TYR A 146 17.57 20.39 9.69
C TYR A 146 18.96 20.70 9.11
N GLU A 147 19.70 19.69 8.69
CA GLU A 147 21.02 19.86 8.06
C GLU A 147 20.92 20.63 6.74
N CYS A 148 19.90 20.37 5.92
CA CYS A 148 19.64 21.17 4.72
C CYS A 148 19.46 22.66 5.06
N VAL A 149 18.63 22.98 6.06
CA VAL A 149 18.40 24.38 6.48
C VAL A 149 19.67 25.01 7.06
N ASN A 150 20.41 24.28 7.89
CA ASN A 150 21.66 24.73 8.49
C ASN A 150 22.73 25.03 7.40
N MET A 151 22.85 24.16 6.40
CA MET A 151 23.73 24.35 5.24
C MET A 151 23.37 25.61 4.45
N LEU A 152 22.08 25.89 4.25
CA LEU A 152 21.60 27.11 3.60
C LEU A 152 21.98 28.35 4.40
N LYS A 153 21.83 28.33 5.73
CA LYS A 153 22.15 29.46 6.62
C LYS A 153 23.64 29.77 6.67
N ARG A 154 24.51 28.76 6.63
CA ARG A 154 25.98 28.92 6.81
C ARG A 154 26.72 29.33 5.54
N ARG A 155 26.13 29.15 4.34
CA ARG A 155 26.82 29.41 3.07
C ARG A 155 26.69 30.88 2.62
N LYS A 156 27.82 31.58 2.53
CA LYS A 156 27.96 32.93 1.95
C LYS A 156 28.56 32.86 0.53
N ARG A 157 27.84 32.33 -0.47
CA ARG A 157 28.32 32.22 -1.87
C ARG A 157 27.46 33.04 -2.84
N LYS A 158 28.06 33.43 -3.99
CA LYS A 158 27.40 34.16 -5.10
C LYS A 158 26.24 33.39 -5.76
N ILE A 159 26.19 32.06 -5.62
CA ILE A 159 25.10 31.22 -6.12
C ILE A 159 24.18 30.87 -4.94
N GLY A 160 22.94 31.35 -4.99
CA GLY A 160 21.91 31.09 -3.99
C GLY A 160 21.36 29.67 -4.10
N TYR A 161 21.05 29.07 -2.95
CA TYR A 161 20.35 27.78 -2.86
C TYR A 161 18.94 28.04 -2.30
N MET A 162 17.96 27.26 -2.74
CA MET A 162 16.56 27.37 -2.31
C MET A 162 16.08 26.01 -1.81
N ALA A 163 15.36 26.01 -0.69
CA ALA A 163 14.59 24.85 -0.26
C ALA A 163 13.21 24.89 -0.92
N LEU A 164 12.82 23.80 -1.59
CA LEU A 164 11.51 23.65 -2.20
C LEU A 164 10.69 22.63 -1.40
N LYS A 165 9.59 23.08 -0.81
CA LYS A 165 8.61 22.20 -0.14
C LYS A 165 7.44 21.97 -1.10
N LEU A 166 7.26 20.72 -1.51
CA LEU A 166 6.14 20.29 -2.35
C LEU A 166 5.20 19.44 -1.51
N ASP A 167 3.90 19.71 -1.61
CA ASP A 167 2.85 18.93 -0.96
C ASP A 167 1.78 18.56 -2.00
N MET A 168 1.34 17.30 -1.97
CA MET A 168 0.37 16.78 -2.93
C MET A 168 -1.01 16.74 -2.29
N SER A 169 -1.91 17.58 -2.78
CA SER A 169 -3.31 17.56 -2.34
C SER A 169 -3.99 16.26 -2.79
N LYS A 170 -4.66 15.58 -1.84
CA LYS A 170 -5.44 14.36 -2.09
C LYS A 170 -4.67 13.30 -2.89
N ALA A 171 -3.45 12.99 -2.45
CA ALA A 171 -2.54 12.11 -3.18
C ALA A 171 -3.13 10.73 -3.53
N TYR A 172 -3.99 10.14 -2.69
CA TYR A 172 -4.62 8.85 -3.01
C TYR A 172 -5.85 8.98 -3.94
N ASP A 173 -6.54 10.13 -3.92
CA ASP A 173 -7.77 10.33 -4.70
C ASP A 173 -7.49 10.85 -6.13
N ARG A 174 -6.28 11.39 -6.37
CA ARG A 174 -5.91 12.08 -7.62
C ARG A 174 -4.88 11.33 -8.47
N VAL A 175 -4.43 10.16 -8.04
CA VAL A 175 -3.49 9.37 -8.85
C VAL A 175 -4.24 8.71 -9.99
N GLU A 176 -3.69 8.84 -11.20
CA GLU A 176 -4.25 8.27 -12.41
C GLU A 176 -3.79 6.81 -12.58
N TRP A 177 -4.73 5.91 -12.90
CA TRP A 177 -4.47 4.47 -12.92
C TRP A 177 -3.50 4.06 -14.04
N GLY A 178 -3.60 4.68 -15.22
CA GLY A 178 -2.67 4.46 -16.33
C GLY A 178 -1.23 4.89 -16.00
N PHE A 179 -1.05 5.91 -15.16
CA PHE A 179 0.26 6.27 -14.63
C PHE A 179 0.82 5.18 -13.72
N ILE A 180 0.02 4.62 -12.81
CA ILE A 180 0.44 3.49 -11.97
C ILE A 180 0.85 2.31 -12.84
N GLU A 181 0.02 1.93 -13.81
CA GLU A 181 0.28 0.81 -14.72
C GLU A 181 1.62 0.98 -15.47
N LYS A 182 1.84 2.15 -16.06
CA LYS A 182 3.10 2.48 -16.75
C LYS A 182 4.29 2.47 -15.80
N MET A 183 4.10 2.93 -14.55
CA MET A 183 5.15 2.94 -13.54
C MET A 183 5.56 1.53 -13.12
N ILE A 184 4.60 0.67 -12.76
CA ILE A 184 4.89 -0.71 -12.35
C ILE A 184 5.47 -1.53 -13.51
N PHE A 185 5.03 -1.27 -14.75
CA PHE A 185 5.68 -1.82 -15.94
C PHE A 185 7.15 -1.38 -16.03
N LYS A 186 7.42 -0.07 -15.87
CA LYS A 186 8.77 0.47 -15.96
C LYS A 186 9.71 -0.01 -14.85
N LEU A 187 9.18 -0.27 -13.66
CA LEU A 187 9.91 -0.83 -12.51
C LEU A 187 10.21 -2.32 -12.66
N GLY A 188 9.67 -3.00 -13.68
CA GLY A 188 9.96 -4.40 -13.97
C GLY A 188 9.11 -5.40 -13.19
N PHE A 189 7.92 -5.02 -12.70
CA PHE A 189 7.02 -5.98 -12.06
C PHE A 189 6.62 -7.10 -13.04
N PRO A 190 6.58 -8.38 -12.60
CA PRO A 190 6.03 -9.47 -13.40
C PRO A 190 4.59 -9.20 -13.85
N GLU A 191 4.18 -9.77 -14.98
CA GLU A 191 2.83 -9.57 -15.53
C GLU A 191 1.73 -9.95 -14.54
N LYS A 192 1.88 -11.10 -13.87
CA LYS A 192 1.00 -11.56 -12.80
C LYS A 192 0.77 -10.48 -11.74
N TRP A 193 1.85 -9.82 -11.30
CA TRP A 193 1.76 -8.74 -10.32
C TRP A 193 1.10 -7.48 -10.84
N ARG A 194 1.40 -7.09 -12.09
CA ARG A 194 0.73 -5.93 -12.70
C ARG A 194 -0.77 -6.16 -12.75
N ASN A 195 -1.21 -7.33 -13.21
CA ASN A 195 -2.62 -7.69 -13.28
C ASN A 195 -3.27 -7.72 -11.90
N LEU A 196 -2.61 -8.30 -10.88
CA LEU A 196 -3.11 -8.28 -9.51
C LEU A 196 -3.28 -6.85 -8.98
N ILE A 197 -2.27 -5.98 -9.14
CA ILE A 197 -2.32 -4.59 -8.70
C ILE A 197 -3.45 -3.84 -9.41
N MET A 198 -3.53 -3.97 -10.74
CA MET A 198 -4.56 -3.30 -11.53
C MET A 198 -5.95 -3.77 -11.13
N ASN A 199 -6.18 -5.09 -10.99
CA ASN A 199 -7.44 -5.62 -10.51
C ASN A 199 -7.82 -5.09 -9.12
N CYS A 200 -6.85 -4.93 -8.21
CA CYS A 200 -7.12 -4.41 -6.87
C CYS A 200 -7.62 -2.96 -6.88
N ILE A 201 -7.11 -2.11 -7.77
CA ILE A 201 -7.39 -0.67 -7.79
C ILE A 201 -8.51 -0.27 -8.75
N SER A 202 -8.75 -1.05 -9.83
CA SER A 202 -9.73 -0.70 -10.87
C SER A 202 -11.12 -1.29 -10.65
N THR A 203 -11.24 -2.38 -9.88
CA THR A 203 -12.53 -3.10 -9.69
C THR A 203 -13.28 -2.68 -8.43
N VAL A 204 -12.84 -1.62 -7.75
CA VAL A 204 -13.40 -1.22 -6.45
C VAL A 204 -14.82 -0.68 -6.63
N SER A 205 -15.75 -1.22 -5.84
CA SER A 205 -17.11 -0.67 -5.70
C SER A 205 -17.25 0.07 -4.38
N TYR A 206 -17.72 1.33 -4.43
CA TYR A 206 -17.84 2.19 -3.26
C TYR A 206 -19.29 2.30 -2.78
N PHE A 207 -19.45 2.20 -1.46
CA PHE A 207 -20.71 2.41 -0.74
C PHE A 207 -20.50 3.50 0.32
N LEU A 208 -21.53 4.30 0.57
CA LEU A 208 -21.58 5.30 1.64
C LEU A 208 -22.36 4.77 2.84
#